data_AF-A0A4R5WS68-F1
#
_entry.id   AF-A0A4R5WS68-F1
#
_cell.length_a   1.000
_cell.length_b   1.000
_cell.length_c   1.000
_cell.angle_alpha   90.00
_cell.angle_beta   90.00
_cell.angle_gamma   90.00
#
_symmetry.space_group_name_H-M   'P 1'
#
loop_
_entity.id
_entity.type
_entity.pdbx_description
1 polymer ?
#
loop_
_entity_poly.entity_id
_entity_poly.type
_entity_poly.pdbx_seq_one_letter_code
_entity_poly.pdbx_strand_id
1 'polypeptide(L)'
;MGALLAASALALAPLAHADIIRIPVPQLPCDLPVSNGFIVWQHRPGVPDRSVFANEADIYNCRPTLETWRAGQPTGPGYCSKIAWSADNPGYSPGVTPAAPLKKVIDQVGDCS
;
A
#
# COMPACT_ATOMS: atom_id res chain seq x y z
N MET A 1 -11.73 -60.99 -50.92
CA MET A 1 -12.54 -60.32 -49.87
C MET A 1 -11.88 -60.67 -48.54
N GLY A 2 -11.35 -59.78 -47.71
CA GLY A 2 -11.19 -58.32 -47.71
C GLY A 2 -10.21 -57.95 -46.59
N ALA A 3 -9.45 -56.87 -46.77
CA ALA A 3 -8.46 -56.39 -45.81
C ALA A 3 -9.14 -55.76 -44.58
N LEU A 4 -8.71 -56.14 -43.37
CA LEU A 4 -9.10 -55.49 -42.12
C LEU A 4 -8.19 -54.27 -41.88
N LEU A 5 -8.69 -53.08 -42.22
CA LEU A 5 -8.11 -51.82 -41.78
C LEU A 5 -8.59 -51.54 -40.35
N ALA A 6 -7.70 -51.66 -39.37
CA ALA A 6 -7.96 -51.20 -38.01
C ALA A 6 -7.84 -49.68 -37.97
N ALA A 7 -8.96 -48.97 -37.87
CA ALA A 7 -8.99 -47.53 -37.65
C ALA A 7 -8.80 -47.27 -36.14
N SER A 8 -7.67 -46.68 -35.76
CA SER A 8 -7.42 -46.17 -34.42
C SER A 8 -8.34 -44.97 -34.14
N ALA A 9 -9.26 -45.12 -33.19
CA ALA A 9 -10.00 -44.00 -32.65
C ALA A 9 -9.16 -43.32 -31.55
N LEU A 10 -8.66 -42.12 -31.85
CA LEU A 10 -8.08 -41.22 -30.84
C LEU A 10 -9.22 -40.72 -29.93
N ALA A 11 -9.20 -41.13 -28.67
CA ALA A 11 -10.10 -40.59 -27.66
C ALA A 11 -9.73 -39.11 -27.40
N LEU A 12 -10.59 -38.19 -27.84
CA LEU A 12 -10.52 -36.78 -27.45
C LEU A 12 -10.90 -36.68 -25.97
N ALA A 13 -9.90 -36.43 -25.12
CA ALA A 13 -10.15 -36.12 -23.72
C ALA A 13 -10.94 -34.80 -23.62
N PRO A 14 -11.99 -34.73 -22.78
CA PRO A 14 -12.70 -33.47 -22.57
C PRO A 14 -11.76 -32.51 -21.86
N LEU A 15 -11.56 -31.32 -22.46
CA LEU A 15 -10.90 -30.20 -21.80
C LEU A 15 -11.71 -29.88 -20.53
N ALA A 16 -11.14 -30.21 -19.38
CA ALA A 16 -11.61 -29.70 -18.10
C ALA A 16 -11.47 -28.17 -18.18
N HIS A 17 -12.58 -27.49 -18.45
CA HIS A 17 -12.67 -26.07 -18.26
C HIS A 17 -12.63 -25.88 -16.75
N ALA A 18 -11.45 -25.57 -16.22
CA ALA A 18 -11.37 -25.05 -14.87
C ALA A 18 -12.20 -23.76 -14.88
N ASP A 19 -13.38 -23.81 -14.29
CA ASP A 19 -14.16 -22.63 -13.99
C ASP A 19 -13.28 -21.74 -13.13
N ILE A 20 -12.71 -20.71 -13.76
CA ILE A 20 -12.06 -19.62 -13.05
C ILE A 20 -13.19 -18.93 -12.32
N ILE A 21 -13.44 -19.34 -11.08
CA ILE A 21 -14.26 -18.58 -10.14
C ILE A 21 -13.52 -17.25 -9.97
N ARG A 22 -13.93 -16.24 -10.74
CA ARG A 22 -13.59 -14.86 -10.45
C ARG A 22 -14.34 -14.50 -9.18
N ILE A 23 -13.71 -14.72 -8.03
CA ILE A 23 -14.16 -14.09 -6.79
C ILE A 23 -14.10 -12.59 -7.07
N PRO A 24 -15.23 -11.86 -7.01
CA PRO A 24 -15.18 -10.41 -7.12
C PRO A 24 -14.25 -9.93 -6.00
N VAL A 25 -13.16 -9.23 -6.36
CA VAL A 25 -12.44 -8.44 -5.36
C VAL A 25 -13.48 -7.50 -4.79
N PRO A 26 -13.78 -7.53 -3.47
CA PRO A 26 -14.74 -6.62 -2.89
C PRO A 26 -14.30 -5.20 -3.23
N GLN A 27 -15.02 -4.52 -4.11
CA GLN A 27 -14.83 -3.11 -4.35
C GLN A 27 -15.42 -2.41 -3.12
N LEU A 28 -14.57 -2.05 -2.17
CA LEU A 28 -14.89 -1.01 -1.22
C LEU A 28 -14.42 0.29 -1.88
N PRO A 29 -15.30 1.09 -2.51
CA PRO A 29 -14.87 2.41 -2.91
C PRO A 29 -14.69 3.19 -1.61
N CYS A 30 -13.45 3.28 -1.15
CA CYS A 30 -13.03 4.48 -0.46
C CYS A 30 -13.22 5.60 -1.50
N ASP A 31 -14.43 6.17 -1.60
CA ASP A 31 -14.76 7.33 -2.46
C ASP A 31 -14.11 8.60 -1.86
N LEU A 32 -12.82 8.50 -1.57
CA LEU A 32 -11.99 9.56 -1.04
C LEU A 32 -11.08 10.03 -2.18
N PRO A 33 -10.96 11.34 -2.40
CA PRO A 33 -10.04 11.86 -3.40
C PRO A 33 -8.62 11.37 -3.10
N VAL A 34 -7.95 10.83 -4.12
CA VAL A 34 -6.53 10.41 -4.07
C VAL A 34 -5.62 11.41 -4.79
N SER A 35 -6.08 12.65 -4.95
CA SER A 35 -5.42 13.66 -5.79
C SER A 35 -4.10 14.15 -5.21
N ASN A 36 -3.92 14.10 -3.88
CA ASN A 36 -2.62 14.30 -3.23
C ASN A 36 -2.42 13.23 -2.15
N GLY A 37 -1.28 13.32 -1.46
CA GLY A 37 -0.99 12.46 -0.32
C GLY A 37 0.00 13.12 0.62
N PHE A 38 0.39 12.33 1.62
CA PHE A 38 1.24 12.75 2.71
C PHE A 38 2.62 12.13 2.59
N ILE A 39 3.58 12.78 3.24
CA ILE A 39 4.86 12.18 3.59
C ILE A 39 4.84 11.92 5.09
N VAL A 40 5.07 10.68 5.49
CA VAL A 40 5.26 10.28 6.87
C VAL A 40 6.75 10.13 7.11
N TRP A 41 7.31 10.93 8.02
CA TRP A 41 8.70 10.85 8.46
C TRP A 41 8.76 10.23 9.85
N GLN A 42 9.75 9.38 10.10
CA GLN A 42 9.90 8.65 11.35
C GLN A 42 11.35 8.64 11.83
N HIS A 43 11.53 9.06 13.07
CA HIS A 43 12.71 8.81 13.90
C HIS A 43 12.48 7.57 14.76
N ARG A 44 13.50 6.71 14.84
CA ARG A 44 13.53 5.55 15.71
C ARG A 44 14.91 5.44 16.36
N PRO A 45 15.02 5.19 17.66
CA PRO A 45 16.30 5.06 18.33
C PRO A 45 17.20 4.00 17.68
N GLY A 46 18.47 4.35 17.44
CA GLY A 46 19.47 3.41 16.95
C GLY A 46 19.43 3.10 15.45
N VAL A 47 18.54 3.71 14.67
CA VAL A 47 18.52 3.57 13.21
C VAL A 47 18.38 4.92 12.51
N PRO A 48 18.83 5.07 11.24
CA PRO A 48 18.62 6.30 10.49
C PRO A 48 17.15 6.61 10.27
N ASP A 49 16.80 7.90 10.25
CA ASP A 49 15.45 8.38 9.98
C ASP A 49 14.96 7.91 8.61
N ARG A 50 13.65 7.64 8.52
CA ARG A 50 13.01 7.14 7.31
C ARG A 50 11.77 7.94 6.96
N SER A 51 11.39 7.90 5.69
CA SER A 51 10.14 8.47 5.22
C SER A 51 9.45 7.59 4.20
N VAL A 52 8.12 7.63 4.21
CA VAL A 52 7.25 6.89 3.29
C VAL A 52 6.13 7.80 2.79
N PHE A 53 5.58 7.48 1.63
CA PHE A 53 4.37 8.13 1.13
C PHE A 53 3.13 7.45 1.73
N ALA A 54 2.10 8.24 2.01
CA ALA A 54 0.78 7.76 2.42
C ALA A 54 -0.31 8.45 1.59
N ASN A 55 -1.36 7.72 1.23
CA ASN A 55 -2.49 8.29 0.51
C ASN A 55 -3.34 9.18 1.45
N GLU A 56 -4.17 10.05 0.87
CA GLU A 56 -5.20 10.77 1.61
C GLU A 56 -6.24 9.84 2.25
N ALA A 57 -6.51 8.71 1.59
CA ALA A 57 -7.38 7.66 2.07
C ALA A 57 -6.58 6.55 2.76
N ASP A 58 -6.96 6.25 4.00
CA ASP A 58 -6.58 4.99 4.64
C ASP A 58 -7.50 3.89 4.10
N ILE A 59 -7.02 3.19 3.07
CA ILE A 59 -7.76 2.14 2.37
C ILE A 59 -8.12 0.95 3.26
N TYR A 60 -7.43 0.76 4.40
CA TYR A 60 -7.70 -0.34 5.32
C TYR A 60 -8.86 -0.01 6.25
N ASN A 61 -8.99 1.26 6.63
CA ASN A 61 -10.04 1.73 7.54
C ASN A 61 -11.19 2.47 6.83
N CYS A 62 -11.08 2.69 5.52
CA CYS A 62 -12.04 3.46 4.72
C CYS A 62 -12.31 4.86 5.31
N ARG A 63 -11.26 5.53 5.78
CA ARG A 63 -11.32 6.84 6.45
C ARG A 63 -10.20 7.77 5.96
N PRO A 64 -10.31 9.09 6.15
CA PRO A 64 -9.19 9.99 5.90
C PRO A 64 -7.97 9.58 6.73
N THR A 65 -6.79 9.52 6.10
CA THR A 65 -5.54 9.11 6.76
C THR A 65 -5.26 9.93 8.02
N LEU A 66 -5.55 11.24 8.02
CA LEU A 66 -5.32 12.07 9.21
C LEU A 66 -6.18 11.66 10.43
N GLU A 67 -7.30 10.97 10.23
CA GLU A 67 -8.13 10.48 11.33
C GLU A 67 -7.61 9.18 11.94
N THR A 68 -6.87 8.37 11.18
CA THR A 68 -6.43 7.03 11.61
C THR A 68 -4.92 6.95 11.86
N TRP A 69 -4.14 7.83 11.22
CA TRP A 69 -2.68 7.78 11.19
C TRP A 69 -2.04 7.76 12.58
N ARG A 70 -2.52 8.61 13.50
CA ARG A 70 -1.94 8.74 14.85
C ARG A 70 -1.91 7.41 15.60
N ALA A 71 -2.97 6.61 15.47
CA ALA A 71 -3.10 5.33 16.17
C ALA A 71 -2.09 4.27 15.68
N GLY A 72 -1.57 4.42 14.46
CA GLY A 72 -0.59 3.51 13.87
C GLY A 72 0.87 3.92 14.10
N GLN A 73 1.15 5.04 14.78
CA GLN A 73 2.52 5.51 14.95
C GLN A 73 3.22 4.82 16.13
N PRO A 74 4.52 4.50 16.00
CA PRO A 74 5.29 3.97 17.11
C PRO A 74 5.39 5.01 18.23
N THR A 75 5.31 4.54 19.47
CA THR A 75 5.40 5.35 20.69
C THR A 75 6.49 4.81 21.60
N GLY A 76 6.94 5.63 22.55
CA GLY A 76 8.00 5.30 23.51
C GLY A 76 9.21 6.23 23.39
N PRO A 77 10.16 6.11 24.32
CA PRO A 77 11.27 7.05 24.43
C PRO A 77 12.07 7.19 23.13
N GLY A 78 12.21 8.42 22.66
CA GLY A 78 12.98 8.76 21.47
C GLY A 78 12.36 8.31 20.14
N TYR A 79 11.10 7.86 20.11
CA TYR A 79 10.37 7.72 18.86
C TYR A 79 9.69 9.04 18.49
N CYS A 80 9.76 9.43 17.23
CA CYS A 80 9.02 10.58 16.72
C CYS A 80 8.51 10.29 15.32
N SER A 81 7.22 10.50 15.08
CA SER A 81 6.61 10.42 13.76
C SER A 81 5.98 11.76 13.41
N LYS A 82 6.19 12.23 12.18
CA LYS A 82 5.66 13.49 11.65
C LYS A 82 4.96 13.22 10.33
N ILE A 83 3.86 13.92 10.06
CA ILE A 83 3.15 13.86 8.79
C ILE A 83 2.97 15.25 8.21
N ALA A 84 3.19 15.40 6.90
CA ALA A 84 2.99 16.64 6.18
C ALA A 84 2.41 16.37 4.79
N TRP A 85 1.78 17.38 4.18
CA TRP A 85 1.35 17.29 2.79
C TRP A 85 2.57 17.16 1.88
N SER A 86 2.50 16.26 0.89
CA SER A 86 3.56 16.11 -0.10
C SER A 86 3.75 17.38 -0.93
N ALA A 87 2.64 18.05 -1.30
CA ALA A 87 2.66 19.32 -2.04
C ALA A 87 3.40 20.45 -1.31
N ASP A 88 3.43 20.40 0.03
CA ASP A 88 4.13 21.35 0.88
C ASP A 88 5.64 21.08 1.00
N ASN A 89 6.10 19.96 0.43
CA ASN A 89 7.47 19.47 0.47
C ASN A 89 8.01 19.21 -0.95
N PRO A 90 8.06 20.24 -1.82
CA PRO A 90 8.51 20.06 -3.20
C PRO A 90 9.96 19.58 -3.25
N GLY A 91 10.22 18.57 -4.10
CA GLY A 91 11.53 17.94 -4.26
C GLY A 91 11.90 16.91 -3.18
N TYR A 92 11.01 16.66 -2.22
CA TYR A 92 11.22 15.61 -1.22
C TYR A 92 11.05 14.22 -1.85
N SER A 93 12.00 13.31 -1.61
CA SER A 93 11.97 11.94 -2.11
C SER A 93 11.76 10.94 -0.97
N PRO A 94 10.55 10.40 -0.78
CA PRO A 94 10.33 9.31 0.17
C PRO A 94 11.25 8.11 -0.11
N GLY A 95 11.66 7.39 0.93
CA GLY A 95 12.56 6.24 0.82
C GLY A 95 14.05 6.54 0.81
N VAL A 96 14.46 7.80 0.65
CA VAL A 96 15.87 8.21 0.85
C VAL A 96 16.23 8.11 2.33
N THR A 97 17.39 7.53 2.64
CA THR A 97 17.88 7.31 4.01
C THR A 97 19.28 7.92 4.17
N PRO A 98 19.53 8.79 5.18
CA PRO A 98 18.55 9.27 6.17
C PRO A 98 17.52 10.21 5.53
N ALA A 99 16.28 10.13 6.00
CA ALA A 99 15.21 10.99 5.54
C ALA A 99 15.39 12.41 6.10
N ALA A 100 15.40 13.42 5.23
CA ALA A 100 15.46 14.81 5.64
C ALA A 100 14.20 15.21 6.45
N PRO A 101 14.27 16.20 7.35
CA PRO A 101 13.10 16.69 8.07
C PRO A 101 12.00 17.23 7.13
N LEU A 102 10.74 17.06 7.53
CA LEU A 102 9.59 17.62 6.81
C LEU A 102 9.41 19.12 7.07
N LYS A 103 8.91 19.82 6.06
CA LYS A 103 8.37 21.18 6.15
C LYS A 103 6.86 21.12 6.37
N LYS A 104 6.32 22.16 7.03
CA LYS A 104 4.87 22.33 7.30
C LYS A 104 4.22 21.05 7.86
N VAL A 105 4.79 20.56 8.96
CA VAL A 105 4.25 19.41 9.69
C VAL A 105 2.80 19.72 10.10
N ILE A 106 1.88 18.85 9.67
CA ILE A 106 0.46 18.93 10.01
C ILE A 106 0.25 18.37 11.41
N ASP A 107 0.91 17.25 11.69
CA ASP A 107 0.76 16.54 12.94
C ASP A 107 2.00 15.71 13.32
N GLN A 108 2.13 15.42 14.61
CA GLN A 108 3.23 14.64 15.17
C GLN A 108 2.83 13.77 16.37
N VAL A 109 3.54 12.64 16.51
CA VAL A 109 3.37 11.66 17.60
C VAL A 109 4.75 11.28 18.17
N GLY A 110 4.88 11.28 19.49
CA GLY A 110 6.10 10.89 20.21
C GLY A 110 6.97 12.09 20.64
N ASP A 111 8.23 11.80 20.98
CA ASP A 111 9.21 12.72 21.54
C ASP A 111 9.85 13.60 20.45
N CYS A 112 9.00 14.37 19.76
CA CYS A 112 9.38 15.26 18.67
C CYS A 112 9.86 16.64 19.19
N SER A 113 10.86 16.63 20.06
CA SER A 113 11.52 17.84 20.61
C SER A 113 12.77 18.21 19.82
#